data_AF-A0A7Y7NXH5-F1
#
_entry.id   AF-A0A7Y7NXH5-F1
#
_cell.length_a   1.000
_cell.length_b   1.000
_cell.length_c   1.000
_cell.angle_alpha   90.00
_cell.angle_beta   90.00
_cell.angle_gamma   90.00
#
_symmetry.space_group_name_H-M   'P 1'
#
loop_
_entity.id
_entity.type
_entity.pdbx_description
1 polymer ?
#
loop_
_entity_poly.entity_id
_entity_poly.type
_entity_poly.pdbx_seq_one_letter_code
_entity_poly.pdbx_strand_id
1 'polypeptide(L)'
;MLLIPKTYFIIIQGIILILFLVTGLKKEKGKYFLFSSEINFYFLILGAIIIGYLFNRDYQLFCIPVNWTKVVLLIFLIYFLGNKIFKKVIGEFTNQLILGVGLFVSLYIIGFGGMYYLIWTTIHSLPIVLIYFLSKYLNKKFNTQFFDFMNFFGVTLLLPYIIISWILWQVWNKRLKYKIALSVLPVTILIIGIFLTIRMSRIIESINNSENKLATIERMKDNKINYYLTELILGAHWKYHTTICLFDGWRPPFHDPVLGFAVPFLYSREHLFNYELNINERFDLYKKAFPENKTQFDCKCANNERLIPIE
;
A
#
# COMPACT_ATOMS: atom_id res chain seq x y z
N MET A 1 28.21 -3.07 1.59
CA MET A 1 26.94 -2.33 1.38
C MET A 1 26.94 -1.14 2.34
N LEU A 2 27.16 0.08 1.84
CA LEU A 2 27.24 1.28 2.70
C LEU A 2 25.88 1.51 3.38
N LEU A 3 25.84 1.41 4.71
CA LEU A 3 24.67 1.70 5.53
C LEU A 3 24.44 3.20 5.58
N ILE A 4 23.84 3.75 4.52
CA ILE A 4 23.28 5.10 4.56
C ILE A 4 22.08 5.04 5.54
N PRO A 5 22.07 5.84 6.63
CA PRO A 5 20.99 5.81 7.59
C PRO A 5 19.64 6.15 6.95
N LYS A 6 18.56 5.48 7.38
CA LYS A 6 17.19 5.63 6.84
C LYS A 6 16.74 7.09 6.71
N THR A 7 17.18 7.93 7.66
CA THR A 7 16.92 9.36 7.70
C THR A 7 17.41 10.10 6.45
N TYR A 8 18.56 9.73 5.88
CA TYR A 8 19.10 10.42 4.70
C TYR A 8 18.29 10.17 3.43
N PHE A 9 17.78 8.95 3.20
CA PHE A 9 16.90 8.68 2.06
C PHE A 9 15.56 9.40 2.19
N ILE A 10 14.97 9.43 3.39
CA ILE A 10 13.74 10.19 3.66
C ILE A 10 13.98 11.68 3.43
N ILE A 11 15.13 12.20 3.88
CA ILE A 11 15.53 13.60 3.65
C ILE A 11 15.74 13.87 2.15
N ILE A 12 16.43 13.00 1.40
CA ILE A 12 16.64 13.17 -0.04
C ILE A 12 15.31 13.08 -0.80
N GLN A 13 14.45 12.12 -0.50
CA GLN A 13 13.10 12.07 -1.06
C GLN A 13 12.30 13.31 -0.69
N GLY A 14 12.39 13.77 0.56
CA GLY A 14 11.80 15.01 1.02
C GLY A 14 12.31 16.22 0.24
N ILE A 15 13.62 16.30 -0.02
CA ILE A 15 14.25 17.35 -0.81
C ILE A 15 13.84 17.25 -2.28
N ILE A 16 13.82 16.07 -2.90
CA ILE A 16 13.37 15.88 -4.28
C ILE A 16 11.89 16.26 -4.39
N LEU A 17 11.06 15.82 -3.44
CA LEU A 17 9.65 16.17 -3.39
C LEU A 17 9.47 17.68 -3.14
N ILE A 18 10.21 18.28 -2.22
CA ILE A 18 10.19 19.73 -1.96
C ILE A 18 10.69 20.50 -3.17
N LEU A 19 11.76 20.09 -3.84
CA LEU A 19 12.25 20.74 -5.06
C LEU A 19 11.22 20.60 -6.18
N PHE A 20 10.62 19.43 -6.34
CA PHE A 20 9.53 19.18 -7.29
C PHE A 20 8.27 19.99 -6.97
N LEU A 21 7.94 20.16 -5.68
CA LEU A 21 6.82 20.98 -5.20
C LEU A 21 7.13 22.48 -5.32
N VAL A 22 8.30 22.96 -4.92
CA VAL A 22 8.71 24.37 -4.94
C VAL A 22 8.89 24.86 -6.37
N THR A 23 9.54 24.09 -7.23
CA THR A 23 9.57 24.38 -8.67
C THR A 23 8.18 24.22 -9.29
N GLY A 24 7.38 23.30 -8.75
CA GLY A 24 5.97 23.03 -9.02
C GLY A 24 4.97 24.15 -8.68
N LEU A 25 5.29 24.98 -7.68
CA LEU A 25 4.36 25.90 -7.05
C LEU A 25 4.48 27.34 -7.57
N LYS A 26 5.34 27.60 -8.58
CA LYS A 26 5.34 28.89 -9.28
C LYS A 26 4.01 29.05 -10.03
N LYS A 27 3.13 29.84 -9.43
CA LYS A 27 1.74 30.09 -9.81
C LYS A 27 1.64 30.77 -11.19
N GLU A 28 1.74 30.03 -12.27
CA GLU A 28 1.25 30.50 -13.56
C GLU A 28 -0.25 30.19 -13.69
N LYS A 29 -1.07 31.18 -13.33
CA LYS A 29 -2.47 31.31 -13.74
C LYS A 29 -3.36 30.06 -13.53
N GLY A 30 -3.20 29.35 -12.41
CA GLY A 30 -4.15 28.31 -12.00
C GLY A 30 -4.13 27.02 -12.82
N LYS A 31 -3.06 26.75 -13.59
CA LYS A 31 -2.90 25.50 -14.33
C LYS A 31 -2.17 24.44 -13.49
N TYR A 32 -2.59 23.19 -13.67
CA TYR A 32 -2.03 22.00 -13.00
C TYR A 32 -0.57 21.83 -13.42
N PHE A 33 0.37 21.93 -12.49
CA PHE A 33 1.78 22.21 -12.86
C PHE A 33 2.54 21.02 -13.46
N LEU A 34 2.03 19.79 -13.33
CA LEU A 34 2.59 18.61 -13.99
C LEU A 34 1.90 18.24 -15.29
N PHE A 35 0.70 18.76 -15.52
CA PHE A 35 -0.16 18.32 -16.60
C PHE A 35 -0.82 19.53 -17.23
N SER A 36 -0.66 19.66 -18.55
CA SER A 36 -1.20 20.78 -19.32
C SER A 36 -2.73 20.98 -19.17
N SER A 37 -3.44 19.98 -18.64
CA SER A 37 -4.84 20.07 -18.21
C SER A 37 -5.16 19.10 -17.05
N GLU A 38 -6.29 19.31 -16.37
CA GLU A 38 -6.84 18.33 -15.41
C GLU A 38 -7.14 16.98 -16.05
N ILE A 39 -7.60 17.01 -17.30
CA ILE A 39 -7.93 15.81 -18.07
C ILE A 39 -6.67 14.94 -18.21
N ASN A 40 -5.52 15.58 -18.46
CA ASN A 40 -4.23 14.89 -18.55
C ASN A 40 -3.79 14.30 -17.21
N PHE A 41 -4.09 14.94 -16.08
CA PHE A 41 -3.88 14.34 -14.76
C PHE A 41 -4.68 13.05 -14.59
N TYR A 42 -5.98 13.06 -14.91
CA TYR A 42 -6.83 11.87 -14.77
C TYR A 42 -6.42 10.73 -15.71
N PHE A 43 -6.11 11.02 -16.97
CA PHE A 43 -5.62 10.00 -17.91
C PHE A 43 -4.34 9.34 -17.44
N LEU A 44 -3.43 10.12 -16.87
CA LEU A 44 -2.17 9.62 -16.37
C LEU A 44 -2.34 8.77 -15.11
N ILE A 45 -3.24 9.14 -14.20
CA ILE A 45 -3.57 8.29 -13.04
C ILE A 45 -4.21 6.98 -13.50
N LEU A 46 -5.19 7.05 -14.39
CA LEU A 46 -5.85 5.87 -14.95
C LEU A 46 -4.83 4.95 -15.63
N GLY A 47 -3.94 5.53 -16.42
CA GLY A 47 -2.92 4.78 -17.10
C GLY A 47 -1.87 4.18 -16.15
N ALA A 48 -1.44 4.90 -15.11
CA ALA A 48 -0.55 4.37 -14.07
C ALA A 48 -1.18 3.16 -13.37
N ILE A 49 -2.49 3.18 -13.16
CA ILE A 49 -3.24 2.05 -12.60
C ILE A 49 -3.28 0.88 -13.57
N ILE A 50 -3.54 1.12 -14.86
CA ILE A 50 -3.56 0.07 -15.89
C ILE A 50 -2.17 -0.59 -15.99
N ILE A 51 -1.10 0.21 -16.09
CA ILE A 51 0.26 -0.33 -16.14
C ILE A 51 0.62 -1.04 -14.85
N GLY A 52 0.29 -0.47 -13.68
CA GLY A 52 0.49 -1.13 -12.39
C GLY A 52 -0.23 -2.48 -12.32
N TYR A 53 -1.46 -2.56 -12.82
CA TYR A 53 -2.23 -3.81 -12.90
C TYR A 53 -1.58 -4.83 -13.85
N LEU A 54 -1.22 -4.42 -15.07
CA LEU A 54 -0.60 -5.31 -16.06
C LEU A 54 0.76 -5.81 -15.58
N PHE A 55 1.59 -4.91 -15.06
CA PHE A 55 2.87 -5.26 -14.46
C PHE A 55 2.70 -6.22 -13.29
N ASN A 56 1.67 -6.02 -12.47
CA ASN A 56 1.38 -6.94 -11.38
C ASN A 56 0.87 -8.31 -11.84
N ARG A 57 0.07 -8.36 -12.92
CA ARG A 57 -0.43 -9.62 -13.49
C ARG A 57 0.70 -10.51 -14.02
N ASP A 58 1.70 -9.86 -14.62
CA ASP A 58 2.77 -10.55 -15.37
C ASP A 58 3.98 -10.85 -14.48
N TYR A 59 4.32 -9.96 -13.54
CA TYR A 59 5.49 -10.10 -12.67
C TYR A 59 5.15 -10.32 -11.19
N GLN A 60 3.89 -10.26 -10.78
CA GLN A 60 3.43 -10.36 -9.38
C GLN A 60 4.33 -9.56 -8.41
N LEU A 61 4.64 -8.33 -8.82
CA LEU A 61 5.44 -7.39 -8.02
C LEU A 61 4.72 -7.04 -6.70
N PHE A 62 3.40 -6.97 -6.76
CA PHE A 62 2.48 -6.73 -5.65
C PHE A 62 1.63 -7.97 -5.39
N CYS A 63 1.23 -8.12 -4.14
CA CYS A 63 0.32 -9.17 -3.73
C CYS A 63 -1.09 -8.93 -4.28
N ILE A 64 -1.88 -10.01 -4.38
CA ILE A 64 -3.31 -9.93 -4.65
C ILE A 64 -3.99 -9.39 -3.39
N PRO A 65 -4.60 -8.18 -3.43
CA PRO A 65 -5.36 -7.70 -2.29
C PRO A 65 -6.51 -8.65 -1.99
N VAL A 66 -6.86 -8.82 -0.72
CA VAL A 66 -8.08 -9.54 -0.33
C VAL A 66 -9.34 -8.84 -0.89
N ASN A 67 -10.46 -9.56 -0.99
CA ASN A 67 -11.64 -9.09 -1.73
C ASN A 67 -12.19 -7.74 -1.25
N TRP A 68 -12.26 -7.52 0.07
CA TRP A 68 -12.74 -6.24 0.60
C TRP A 68 -11.80 -5.08 0.24
N THR A 69 -10.48 -5.32 0.25
CA THR A 69 -9.47 -4.33 -0.14
C THR A 69 -9.62 -3.96 -1.61
N LYS A 70 -9.93 -4.92 -2.50
CA LYS A 70 -10.23 -4.63 -3.92
C LYS A 70 -11.39 -3.66 -4.06
N VAL A 71 -12.47 -3.89 -3.29
CA VAL A 71 -13.65 -3.03 -3.31
C VAL A 71 -13.32 -1.62 -2.82
N VAL A 72 -12.58 -1.49 -1.71
CA VAL A 72 -12.14 -0.18 -1.19
C VAL A 72 -11.29 0.57 -2.21
N LEU A 73 -10.33 -0.10 -2.85
CA LEU A 73 -9.48 0.50 -3.89
C LEU A 73 -10.29 0.92 -5.12
N LEU A 74 -11.27 0.11 -5.55
CA LEU A 74 -12.15 0.44 -6.68
C LEU A 74 -13.03 1.65 -6.35
N ILE A 75 -13.65 1.68 -5.17
CA ILE A 75 -14.45 2.83 -4.71
C ILE A 75 -13.59 4.08 -4.66
N PHE A 76 -12.38 3.97 -4.09
CA PHE A 76 -11.45 5.09 -4.02
C PHE A 76 -11.05 5.59 -5.41
N LEU A 77 -10.78 4.68 -6.35
CA LEU A 77 -10.48 5.02 -7.73
C LEU A 77 -11.63 5.77 -8.41
N ILE A 78 -12.85 5.22 -8.34
CA ILE A 78 -14.05 5.85 -8.91
C ILE A 78 -14.24 7.24 -8.30
N TYR A 79 -14.15 7.34 -6.98
CA TYR A 79 -14.25 8.61 -6.28
C TYR A 79 -13.18 9.61 -6.73
N PHE A 80 -11.93 9.17 -6.85
CA PHE A 80 -10.81 10.02 -7.23
C PHE A 80 -11.00 10.59 -8.65
N LEU A 81 -11.34 9.73 -9.61
CA LEU A 81 -11.63 10.15 -11.00
C LEU A 81 -12.86 11.07 -11.06
N GLY A 82 -13.87 10.82 -10.23
CA GLY A 82 -15.10 11.60 -10.16
C GLY A 82 -15.08 12.76 -9.15
N ASN A 83 -13.95 13.08 -8.51
CA ASN A 83 -13.92 13.92 -7.30
C ASN A 83 -14.64 15.26 -7.48
N LYS A 84 -14.56 15.89 -8.66
CA LYS A 84 -15.30 17.14 -8.94
C LYS A 84 -16.81 16.97 -8.92
N ILE A 85 -17.31 15.87 -9.48
CA ILE A 85 -18.72 15.55 -9.53
C ILE A 85 -19.18 15.16 -8.12
N PHE A 86 -18.47 14.24 -7.48
CA PHE A 86 -18.79 13.78 -6.12
C PHE A 86 -18.80 14.95 -5.14
N LYS A 87 -17.79 15.82 -5.14
CA LYS A 87 -17.74 17.01 -4.30
C LYS A 87 -18.98 17.90 -4.40
N LYS A 88 -19.58 18.04 -5.58
CA LYS A 88 -20.82 18.80 -5.77
C LYS A 88 -22.03 18.08 -5.14
N VAL A 89 -22.04 16.74 -5.18
CA VAL A 89 -23.16 15.91 -4.69
C VAL A 89 -23.10 15.72 -3.17
N ILE A 90 -21.94 15.34 -2.63
CA ILE A 90 -21.78 14.95 -1.20
C ILE A 90 -21.37 16.11 -0.30
N GLY A 91 -21.06 17.27 -0.88
CA GLY A 91 -20.58 18.46 -0.20
C GLY A 91 -19.10 18.43 0.18
N GLU A 92 -18.55 19.61 0.48
CA GLU A 92 -17.11 19.78 0.75
C GLU A 92 -16.64 18.97 1.97
N PHE A 93 -17.43 18.90 3.04
CA PHE A 93 -17.01 18.22 4.27
C PHE A 93 -16.81 16.73 4.06
N THR A 94 -17.81 16.05 3.48
CA THR A 94 -17.74 14.63 3.13
C THR A 94 -16.63 14.35 2.12
N ASN A 95 -16.41 15.28 1.18
CA ASN A 95 -15.29 15.19 0.26
C ASN A 95 -13.94 15.11 1.00
N GLN A 96 -13.75 15.95 2.02
CA GLN A 96 -12.51 15.93 2.80
C GLN A 96 -12.34 14.65 3.63
N LEU A 97 -13.43 14.06 4.14
CA LEU A 97 -13.38 12.74 4.80
C LEU A 97 -12.82 11.67 3.85
N ILE A 98 -13.36 11.59 2.63
CA ILE A 98 -12.94 10.57 1.65
C ILE A 98 -11.49 10.84 1.17
N LEU A 99 -11.10 12.10 0.98
CA LEU A 99 -9.70 12.44 0.73
C LEU A 99 -8.78 12.00 1.87
N GLY A 100 -9.26 12.02 3.12
CA GLY A 100 -8.56 11.47 4.27
C GLY A 100 -8.22 10.00 4.09
N VAL A 101 -9.16 9.19 3.59
CA VAL A 101 -8.91 7.77 3.26
C VAL A 101 -7.81 7.62 2.21
N GLY A 102 -7.81 8.47 1.18
CA GLY A 102 -6.76 8.48 0.16
C GLY A 102 -5.37 8.81 0.70
N LEU A 103 -5.32 9.77 1.63
CA LEU A 103 -4.10 10.12 2.35
C LEU A 103 -3.60 8.93 3.18
N PHE A 104 -4.51 8.28 3.93
CA PHE A 104 -4.18 7.10 4.73
C PHE A 104 -3.63 5.96 3.86
N VAL A 105 -4.32 5.60 2.77
CA VAL A 105 -3.87 4.53 1.86
C VAL A 105 -2.50 4.85 1.27
N SER A 106 -2.26 6.10 0.89
CA SER A 106 -0.98 6.52 0.31
C SER A 106 0.16 6.43 1.34
N LEU A 107 -0.08 6.87 2.58
CA LEU A 107 0.87 6.73 3.69
C LEU A 107 1.12 5.26 4.06
N TYR A 108 0.06 4.45 4.04
CA TYR A 108 0.14 3.01 4.27
C TYR A 108 1.04 2.33 3.24
N ILE A 109 0.86 2.62 1.94
CA ILE A 109 1.71 2.06 0.87
C ILE A 109 3.18 2.43 1.07
N ILE A 110 3.47 3.70 1.40
CA ILE A 110 4.83 4.16 1.68
C ILE A 110 5.43 3.43 2.89
N GLY A 111 4.65 3.29 3.98
CA GLY A 111 5.08 2.57 5.18
C GLY A 111 5.30 1.08 4.94
N PHE A 112 4.36 0.42 4.26
CA PHE A 112 4.40 -1.01 3.94
C PHE A 112 5.54 -1.35 2.97
N GLY A 113 5.84 -0.46 2.02
CA GLY A 113 6.96 -0.62 1.11
C GLY A 113 8.31 -0.82 1.80
N GLY A 114 8.44 -0.30 3.01
CA GLY A 114 9.65 -0.42 3.80
C GLY A 114 10.84 0.25 3.11
N MET A 115 12.04 0.01 3.66
CA MET A 115 13.22 0.75 3.23
C MET A 115 13.61 0.44 1.78
N TYR A 116 13.47 -0.81 1.35
CA TYR A 116 13.86 -1.22 0.00
C TYR A 116 13.03 -0.52 -1.07
N TYR A 117 11.70 -0.42 -0.87
CA TYR A 117 10.84 0.36 -1.76
C TYR A 117 11.24 1.84 -1.77
N LEU A 118 11.55 2.44 -0.61
CA LEU A 118 11.98 3.84 -0.54
C LEU A 118 13.32 4.06 -1.25
N ILE A 119 14.32 3.20 -1.03
CA ILE A 119 15.60 3.28 -1.73
C ILE A 119 15.39 3.13 -3.23
N TRP A 120 14.63 2.11 -3.63
CA TRP A 120 14.37 1.81 -5.03
C TRP A 120 13.64 2.96 -5.72
N THR A 121 12.56 3.48 -5.13
CA THR A 121 11.85 4.67 -5.64
C THR A 121 12.74 5.90 -5.66
N THR A 122 13.62 6.11 -4.69
CA THR A 122 14.59 7.22 -4.70
C THR A 122 15.55 7.11 -5.87
N ILE A 123 16.19 5.96 -6.03
CA ILE A 123 17.15 5.70 -7.12
C ILE A 123 16.48 5.89 -8.48
N HIS A 124 15.24 5.43 -8.64
CA HIS A 124 14.50 5.57 -9.89
C HIS A 124 13.92 6.98 -10.08
N SER A 125 13.63 7.72 -9.00
CA SER A 125 13.14 9.11 -9.08
C SER A 125 14.16 10.07 -9.69
N LEU A 126 15.45 9.85 -9.49
CA LEU A 126 16.52 10.68 -10.06
C LEU A 126 16.50 10.69 -11.61
N PRO A 127 16.56 9.53 -12.31
CA PRO A 127 16.43 9.50 -13.76
C PRO A 127 15.04 9.95 -14.22
N ILE A 128 13.97 9.68 -13.47
CA ILE A 128 12.62 10.20 -13.80
C ILE A 128 12.61 11.73 -13.84
N VAL A 129 13.18 12.38 -12.82
CA VAL A 129 13.24 13.85 -12.74
C VAL A 129 14.10 14.41 -13.88
N LEU A 130 15.24 13.78 -14.17
CA LEU A 130 16.10 14.17 -15.28
C LEU A 130 15.37 14.03 -16.64
N ILE A 131 14.72 12.89 -16.87
CA ILE A 131 13.91 12.61 -18.05
C ILE A 131 12.78 13.63 -18.15
N TYR A 132 12.14 14.02 -17.05
CA TYR A 132 11.08 15.04 -17.05
C TYR A 132 11.57 16.40 -17.52
N PHE A 133 12.71 16.89 -17.00
CA PHE A 133 13.26 18.18 -17.45
C PHE A 133 13.71 18.13 -18.90
N LEU A 134 14.32 17.02 -19.33
CA LEU A 134 14.71 16.80 -20.72
C LEU A 134 13.47 16.73 -21.64
N SER A 135 12.46 15.96 -21.25
CA SER A 135 11.15 15.83 -21.89
C SER A 135 10.49 17.19 -22.05
N LYS A 136 10.46 18.03 -21.01
CA LYS A 136 9.90 19.39 -21.08
C LYS A 136 10.66 20.30 -22.05
N TYR A 137 12.00 20.24 -22.02
CA TYR A 137 12.84 20.98 -22.95
C TYR A 137 12.59 20.55 -24.40
N LEU A 138 12.54 19.23 -24.64
CA LEU A 138 12.30 18.66 -25.95
C LEU A 138 10.85 18.89 -26.43
N ASN A 139 9.85 18.81 -25.55
CA ASN A 139 8.45 19.08 -25.90
C ASN A 139 8.27 20.55 -26.29
N LYS A 140 8.94 21.49 -25.60
CA LYS A 140 8.99 22.90 -26.05
C LYS A 140 9.63 23.06 -27.44
N LYS A 141 10.61 22.22 -27.77
CA LYS A 141 11.35 22.28 -29.04
C LYS A 141 10.62 21.57 -30.20
N PHE A 142 9.95 20.45 -29.93
CA PHE A 142 9.41 19.54 -30.94
C PHE A 142 7.88 19.43 -30.91
N ASN A 143 7.21 19.93 -29.87
CA ASN A 143 5.76 19.91 -29.68
C ASN A 143 5.13 18.51 -29.89
N THR A 144 5.70 17.48 -29.25
CA THR A 144 5.23 16.10 -29.40
C THR A 144 4.71 15.54 -28.08
N GLN A 145 3.61 14.77 -28.16
CA GLN A 145 2.99 14.10 -27.01
C GLN A 145 3.79 12.89 -26.51
N PHE A 146 4.78 12.42 -27.27
CA PHE A 146 5.65 11.30 -26.90
C PHE A 146 6.42 11.56 -25.60
N PHE A 147 6.86 12.81 -25.39
CA PHE A 147 7.60 13.21 -24.20
C PHE A 147 6.73 13.22 -22.94
N ASP A 148 5.42 13.46 -23.08
CA ASP A 148 4.46 13.36 -21.99
C ASP A 148 4.20 11.88 -21.60
N PHE A 149 4.24 10.97 -22.58
CA PHE A 149 4.16 9.51 -22.34
C PHE A 149 5.38 8.98 -21.57
N MET A 150 6.61 9.44 -21.83
CA MET A 150 7.79 8.99 -21.08
C MET A 150 7.75 9.37 -19.58
N ASN A 151 7.07 10.46 -19.23
CA ASN A 151 6.86 10.88 -17.84
C ASN A 151 5.90 9.95 -17.07
N PHE A 152 5.09 9.18 -17.80
CA PHE A 152 4.07 8.29 -17.25
C PHE A 152 4.66 7.16 -16.40
N PHE A 153 5.76 6.56 -16.85
CA PHE A 153 6.41 5.46 -16.14
C PHE A 153 6.89 5.90 -14.76
N GLY A 154 7.42 7.12 -14.67
CA GLY A 154 7.88 7.68 -13.41
C GLY A 154 6.78 8.08 -12.44
N VAL A 155 5.63 8.55 -12.96
CA VAL A 155 4.48 8.88 -12.11
C VAL A 155 3.90 7.65 -11.44
N THR A 156 3.89 6.50 -12.10
CA THR A 156 3.36 5.27 -11.51
C THR A 156 4.10 4.89 -10.22
N LEU A 157 5.42 5.10 -10.17
CA LEU A 157 6.23 4.82 -8.98
C LEU A 157 6.07 5.87 -7.88
N LEU A 158 5.85 7.13 -8.27
CA LEU A 158 5.67 8.26 -7.37
C LEU A 158 4.20 8.51 -7.00
N LEU A 159 3.29 7.63 -7.44
CA LEU A 159 1.86 7.82 -7.34
C LEU A 159 1.38 8.11 -5.89
N PRO A 160 1.82 7.38 -4.85
CA PRO A 160 1.44 7.70 -3.47
C PRO A 160 1.84 9.12 -3.05
N TYR A 161 3.04 9.56 -3.43
CA TYR A 161 3.56 10.88 -3.11
C TYR A 161 2.82 12.01 -3.85
N ILE A 162 2.47 11.77 -5.11
CA ILE A 162 1.69 12.70 -5.93
C ILE A 162 0.28 12.87 -5.35
N ILE A 163 -0.37 11.77 -4.95
CA ILE A 163 -1.69 11.80 -4.31
C ILE A 163 -1.63 12.57 -2.99
N ILE A 164 -0.64 12.30 -2.13
CA ILE A 164 -0.45 13.03 -0.86
C ILE A 164 -0.30 14.54 -1.14
N SER A 165 0.58 14.89 -2.07
CA SER A 165 0.86 16.28 -2.42
C SER A 165 -0.40 17.01 -2.93
N TRP A 166 -1.17 16.33 -3.79
CA TRP A 166 -2.43 16.84 -4.31
C TRP A 166 -3.48 17.04 -3.21
N ILE A 167 -3.63 16.08 -2.29
CA ILE A 167 -4.55 16.19 -1.14
C ILE A 167 -4.15 17.37 -0.23
N LEU A 168 -2.87 17.46 0.13
CA LEU A 168 -2.37 18.54 0.98
C LEU A 168 -2.60 19.92 0.33
N TRP A 169 -2.40 20.03 -0.98
CA TRP A 169 -2.69 21.25 -1.72
C TRP A 169 -4.17 21.63 -1.69
N GLN A 170 -5.09 20.68 -1.85
CA GLN A 170 -6.55 20.92 -1.76
C GLN A 170 -6.98 21.49 -0.41
N VAL A 171 -6.21 21.20 0.65
CA VAL A 171 -6.56 21.49 2.05
C VAL A 171 -5.77 22.64 2.65
N TRP A 172 -4.61 23.00 2.07
CA TRP A 172 -3.68 24.00 2.60
C TRP A 172 -4.36 25.32 3.01
N ASN A 173 -5.16 25.88 2.10
CA ASN A 173 -5.87 27.15 2.27
C ASN A 173 -7.32 26.99 2.79
N LYS A 174 -7.73 25.79 3.23
CA LYS A 174 -9.09 25.55 3.71
C LYS A 174 -9.23 25.92 5.19
N ARG A 175 -10.47 26.20 5.60
CA ARG A 175 -10.83 26.43 7.01
C ARG A 175 -10.51 25.19 7.86
N LEU A 176 -10.23 25.42 9.16
CA LEU A 176 -9.83 24.38 10.11
C LEU A 176 -10.75 23.14 10.12
N LYS A 177 -12.08 23.34 10.08
CA LYS A 177 -13.04 22.22 10.06
C LYS A 177 -12.81 21.20 8.93
N TYR A 178 -12.29 21.65 7.79
CA TYR A 178 -11.95 20.78 6.66
C TYR A 178 -10.63 20.04 6.86
N LYS A 179 -9.68 20.64 7.58
CA LYS A 179 -8.43 19.99 8.00
C LYS A 179 -8.70 18.90 9.04
N ILE A 180 -9.64 19.15 9.96
CA ILE A 180 -10.13 18.14 10.90
C ILE A 180 -10.84 17.01 10.16
N ALA A 181 -11.75 17.32 9.23
CA ALA A 181 -12.43 16.31 8.42
C ALA A 181 -11.43 15.38 7.70
N LEU A 182 -10.33 15.91 7.17
CA LEU A 182 -9.28 15.11 6.53
C LEU A 182 -8.66 14.06 7.45
N SER A 183 -8.63 14.30 8.76
CA SER A 183 -7.97 13.44 9.75
C SER A 183 -8.91 12.48 10.48
N VAL A 184 -10.22 12.74 10.53
CA VAL A 184 -11.19 11.90 11.26
C VAL A 184 -11.19 10.43 10.79
N LEU A 185 -11.36 10.18 9.49
CA LEU A 185 -11.38 8.81 8.97
C LEU A 185 -10.03 8.09 9.12
N PRO A 186 -8.87 8.71 8.78
CA PRO A 186 -7.56 8.11 9.07
C PRO A 186 -7.36 7.73 10.53
N VAL A 187 -7.70 8.62 11.47
CA VAL A 187 -7.59 8.34 12.91
C VAL A 187 -8.51 7.20 13.33
N THR A 188 -9.73 7.16 12.80
CA THR A 188 -10.67 6.06 13.06
C THR A 188 -10.12 4.72 12.57
N ILE A 189 -9.57 4.68 11.35
CA ILE A 189 -8.94 3.47 10.79
C ILE A 189 -7.73 3.05 11.64
N LEU A 190 -6.92 3.99 12.11
CA LEU A 190 -5.79 3.70 13.01
C LEU A 190 -6.27 3.09 14.33
N ILE A 191 -7.32 3.64 14.94
CA ILE A 191 -7.90 3.10 16.19
C ILE A 191 -8.41 1.67 15.97
N ILE A 192 -9.12 1.42 14.86
CA ILE A 192 -9.59 0.08 14.48
C ILE A 192 -8.39 -0.86 14.29
N GLY A 193 -7.36 -0.42 13.57
CA GLY A 193 -6.13 -1.20 13.36
C GLY A 193 -5.47 -1.58 14.68
N ILE A 194 -5.28 -0.63 15.59
CA ILE A 194 -4.71 -0.87 16.93
C ILE A 194 -5.56 -1.88 17.71
N PHE A 195 -6.89 -1.70 17.71
CA PHE A 195 -7.80 -2.63 18.36
C PHE A 195 -7.69 -4.06 17.82
N LEU A 196 -7.64 -4.22 16.49
CA LEU A 196 -7.49 -5.52 15.85
C LEU A 196 -6.12 -6.14 16.16
N THR A 197 -5.05 -5.35 16.18
CA THR A 197 -3.71 -5.80 16.59
C THR A 197 -3.70 -6.34 18.02
N ILE A 198 -4.27 -5.61 18.98
CA ILE A 198 -4.39 -6.07 20.37
C ILE A 198 -5.18 -7.38 20.44
N ARG A 199 -6.26 -7.49 19.67
CA ARG A 199 -7.08 -8.69 19.61
C ARG A 199 -6.31 -9.88 19.03
N MET A 200 -5.52 -9.67 17.97
CA MET A 200 -4.63 -10.69 17.40
C MET A 200 -3.59 -11.15 18.42
N SER A 201 -2.97 -10.23 19.18
CA SER A 201 -2.02 -10.58 20.25
C SER A 201 -2.64 -11.52 21.29
N ARG A 202 -3.87 -11.24 21.73
CA ARG A 202 -4.60 -12.12 22.67
C ARG A 202 -4.93 -13.50 22.09
N ILE A 203 -5.24 -13.57 20.78
CA ILE A 203 -5.47 -14.85 20.10
C ILE A 203 -4.18 -15.66 20.06
N ILE A 204 -3.04 -15.03 19.72
CA ILE A 204 -1.72 -15.68 19.71
C ILE A 204 -1.40 -16.23 21.10
N GLU A 205 -1.52 -15.41 22.14
CA GLU A 205 -1.29 -15.80 23.53
C GLU A 205 -2.19 -16.97 23.95
N SER A 206 -3.49 -16.91 23.61
CA SER A 206 -4.44 -17.98 23.92
C SER A 206 -4.09 -19.30 23.22
N ILE A 207 -3.59 -19.27 21.98
CA ILE A 207 -3.18 -20.47 21.26
C ILE A 207 -1.90 -21.03 21.88
N ASN A 208 -0.90 -20.19 22.15
CA ASN A 208 0.40 -20.62 22.63
C ASN A 208 0.34 -21.22 24.05
N ASN A 209 -0.48 -20.63 24.92
CA ASN A 209 -0.66 -21.09 26.31
C ASN A 209 -1.62 -22.28 26.44
N SER A 210 -2.19 -22.79 25.35
CA SER A 210 -3.14 -23.90 25.39
C SER A 210 -2.47 -25.25 25.20
N GLU A 211 -2.74 -26.20 26.11
CA GLU A 211 -2.35 -27.61 25.94
C GLU A 211 -2.97 -28.23 24.68
N ASN A 212 -4.19 -27.81 24.32
CA ASN A 212 -4.89 -28.23 23.10
C ASN A 212 -5.17 -27.02 22.19
N LYS A 213 -4.14 -26.66 21.41
CA LYS A 213 -4.18 -25.54 20.45
C LYS A 213 -5.35 -25.63 19.47
N LEU A 214 -5.66 -26.83 18.97
CA LEU A 214 -6.74 -27.03 18.01
C LEU A 214 -8.11 -26.76 18.65
N ALA A 215 -8.38 -27.28 19.85
CA ALA A 215 -9.63 -27.00 20.55
C ALA A 215 -9.79 -25.49 20.85
N THR A 216 -8.70 -24.79 21.14
CA THR A 216 -8.71 -23.34 21.30
C THR A 216 -9.03 -22.61 19.99
N ILE A 217 -8.47 -23.05 18.86
CA ILE A 217 -8.79 -22.51 17.54
C ILE A 217 -10.25 -22.78 17.15
N GLU A 218 -10.77 -23.98 17.43
CA GLU A 218 -12.17 -24.33 17.16
C GLU A 218 -13.14 -23.39 17.90
N ARG A 219 -12.85 -23.03 19.17
CA ARG A 219 -13.63 -22.02 19.91
C ARG A 219 -13.60 -20.63 19.27
N MET A 220 -12.60 -20.30 18.46
CA MET A 220 -12.56 -19.01 17.75
C MET A 220 -13.60 -18.93 16.63
N LYS A 221 -14.12 -20.07 16.13
CA LYS A 221 -15.18 -20.13 15.11
C LYS A 221 -16.47 -19.47 15.56
N ASP A 222 -16.75 -19.49 16.86
CA ASP A 222 -17.95 -18.89 17.46
C ASP A 222 -18.00 -17.36 17.27
N ASN A 223 -16.85 -16.72 17.04
CA ASN A 223 -16.76 -15.30 16.76
C ASN A 223 -16.11 -15.04 15.40
N LYS A 224 -16.90 -14.57 14.42
CA LYS A 224 -16.43 -14.30 13.03
C LYS A 224 -15.18 -13.43 12.95
N ILE A 225 -15.02 -12.45 13.84
CA ILE A 225 -13.82 -11.59 13.87
C ILE A 225 -12.62 -12.39 14.36
N ASN A 226 -12.75 -13.15 15.45
CA ASN A 226 -11.67 -14.02 15.91
C ASN A 226 -11.29 -15.04 14.85
N TYR A 227 -12.27 -15.70 14.23
CA TYR A 227 -12.02 -16.70 13.21
C TYR A 227 -11.20 -16.15 12.03
N TYR A 228 -11.59 -14.97 11.52
CA TYR A 228 -10.82 -14.27 10.48
C TYR A 228 -9.41 -13.87 10.95
N LEU A 229 -9.26 -13.31 12.16
CA LEU A 229 -7.95 -12.95 12.69
C LEU A 229 -7.05 -14.17 12.92
N THR A 230 -7.62 -15.30 13.37
CA THR A 230 -6.92 -16.59 13.51
C THR A 230 -6.42 -17.10 12.17
N GLU A 231 -7.22 -16.97 11.10
CA GLU A 231 -6.80 -17.30 9.73
C GLU A 231 -5.59 -16.46 9.30
N LEU A 232 -5.61 -15.15 9.56
CA LEU A 232 -4.50 -14.24 9.26
C LEU A 232 -3.23 -14.61 10.04
N ILE A 233 -3.36 -14.94 11.34
CA ILE A 233 -2.25 -15.33 12.21
C ILE A 233 -1.59 -16.63 11.72
N LEU A 234 -2.39 -17.67 11.50
CA LEU A 234 -1.89 -18.97 11.06
C LEU A 234 -1.38 -18.94 9.62
N GLY A 235 -2.00 -18.13 8.76
CA GLY A 235 -1.64 -17.93 7.35
C GLY A 235 -0.49 -16.95 7.11
N ALA A 236 0.00 -16.23 8.13
CA ALA A 236 1.03 -15.23 7.96
C ALA A 236 2.33 -15.86 7.42
N HIS A 237 2.95 -15.20 6.43
CA HIS A 237 4.20 -15.59 5.75
C HIS A 237 4.11 -16.73 4.74
N TRP A 238 2.97 -17.44 4.64
CA TRP A 238 2.80 -18.44 3.59
C TRP A 238 1.50 -18.29 2.78
N LYS A 239 0.41 -17.84 3.39
CA LYS A 239 -0.81 -17.42 2.69
C LYS A 239 -0.86 -15.91 2.47
N TYR A 240 -0.49 -15.16 3.51
CA TYR A 240 -0.49 -13.69 3.50
C TYR A 240 0.91 -13.12 3.60
N HIS A 241 1.16 -12.11 2.77
CA HIS A 241 2.44 -11.42 2.71
C HIS A 241 2.48 -10.26 3.71
N THR A 242 3.57 -10.17 4.46
CA THR A 242 3.71 -9.25 5.60
C THR A 242 4.74 -8.14 5.37
N THR A 243 5.52 -8.21 4.30
CA THR A 243 6.52 -7.18 3.89
C THR A 243 6.44 -6.96 2.38
N ILE A 244 7.33 -6.19 1.75
CA ILE A 244 7.53 -6.30 0.29
C ILE A 244 8.76 -7.14 0.06
N CYS A 245 8.63 -8.23 -0.72
CA CYS A 245 9.76 -9.06 -1.12
C CYS A 245 10.02 -8.80 -2.59
N LEU A 246 11.11 -8.10 -2.91
CA LEU A 246 11.46 -7.76 -4.29
C LEU A 246 12.22 -8.88 -5.01
N PHE A 247 12.82 -9.84 -4.29
CA PHE A 247 13.82 -10.76 -4.84
C PHE A 247 13.73 -12.24 -4.42
N ASP A 248 12.71 -12.69 -3.68
CA ASP A 248 12.62 -14.09 -3.27
C ASP A 248 11.72 -14.93 -4.18
N GLY A 249 12.24 -16.10 -4.56
CA GLY A 249 11.69 -17.06 -5.52
C GLY A 249 10.38 -17.71 -5.14
N TRP A 250 9.79 -17.37 -3.97
CA TRP A 250 8.41 -17.70 -3.60
C TRP A 250 7.77 -16.59 -2.76
N ARG A 251 6.49 -16.29 -3.01
CA ARG A 251 5.74 -15.22 -2.31
C ARG A 251 4.33 -15.68 -1.97
N PRO A 252 3.83 -15.43 -0.74
CA PRO A 252 2.43 -15.57 -0.43
C PRO A 252 1.59 -14.70 -1.38
N PRO A 253 0.49 -15.22 -1.95
CA PRO A 253 -0.23 -14.51 -2.98
C PRO A 253 -1.05 -13.34 -2.43
N PHE A 254 -1.45 -13.36 -1.16
CA PHE A 254 -2.44 -12.41 -0.64
C PHE A 254 -1.83 -11.32 0.21
N HIS A 255 -2.42 -10.12 0.14
CA HIS A 255 -2.15 -9.04 1.06
C HIS A 255 -3.42 -8.64 1.80
N ASP A 256 -3.32 -8.71 3.12
CA ASP A 256 -4.36 -8.25 4.02
C ASP A 256 -3.85 -7.04 4.82
N PRO A 257 -4.45 -5.84 4.66
CA PRO A 257 -4.03 -4.64 5.38
C PRO A 257 -4.13 -4.76 6.90
N VAL A 258 -5.00 -5.61 7.44
CA VAL A 258 -5.11 -5.83 8.89
C VAL A 258 -3.83 -6.50 9.39
N LEU A 259 -3.42 -7.58 8.73
CA LEU A 259 -2.16 -8.27 9.06
C LEU A 259 -0.96 -7.35 8.79
N GLY A 260 -0.92 -6.66 7.66
CA GLY A 260 0.16 -5.73 7.31
C GLY A 260 0.33 -4.61 8.33
N PHE A 261 -0.78 -4.07 8.85
CA PHE A 261 -0.77 -3.09 9.93
C PHE A 261 -0.32 -3.69 11.27
N ALA A 262 -0.77 -4.91 11.59
CA ALA A 262 -0.44 -5.55 12.86
C ALA A 262 1.03 -6.00 12.94
N VAL A 263 1.64 -6.32 11.80
CA VAL A 263 2.97 -6.96 11.75
C VAL A 263 4.05 -6.20 12.51
N PRO A 264 4.24 -4.88 12.33
CA PRO A 264 5.26 -4.12 13.05
C PRO A 264 5.10 -4.14 14.59
N PHE A 265 3.91 -4.41 15.09
CA PHE A 265 3.59 -4.42 16.52
C PHE A 265 3.63 -5.82 17.13
N LEU A 266 3.17 -6.82 16.37
CA LEU A 266 3.14 -8.22 16.82
C LEU A 266 4.47 -8.93 16.61
N TYR A 267 5.22 -8.54 15.58
CA TYR A 267 6.49 -9.18 15.21
C TYR A 267 7.59 -8.12 15.26
N SER A 268 8.15 -7.90 16.45
CA SER A 268 9.35 -7.05 16.56
C SER A 268 10.47 -7.63 15.68
N ARG A 269 11.40 -6.80 15.20
CA ARG A 269 12.49 -7.23 14.30
C ARG A 269 13.39 -8.33 14.88
N GLU A 270 13.47 -8.44 16.20
CA GLU A 270 14.23 -9.48 16.91
C GLU A 270 13.41 -10.77 17.08
N HIS A 271 12.08 -10.67 17.05
CA HIS A 271 11.13 -11.78 17.19
C HIS A 271 10.49 -12.25 15.87
N LEU A 272 10.81 -11.62 14.73
CA LEU A 272 10.34 -12.05 13.41
C LEU A 272 10.71 -13.52 13.10
N PHE A 273 11.67 -14.09 13.84
CA PHE A 273 12.06 -15.50 13.81
C PHE A 273 11.80 -16.27 15.12
N ASN A 274 11.41 -15.61 16.22
CA ASN A 274 10.92 -16.28 17.44
C ASN A 274 9.41 -16.45 17.34
N TYR A 275 8.98 -17.18 16.32
CA TYR A 275 7.66 -17.79 16.37
C TYR A 275 7.69 -18.86 17.45
N GLU A 276 6.90 -18.70 18.51
CA GLU A 276 6.63 -19.81 19.43
C GLU A 276 5.96 -21.01 18.73
N LEU A 277 5.39 -20.80 17.52
CA LEU A 277 4.89 -21.84 16.63
C LEU A 277 5.70 -21.90 15.32
N ASN A 278 6.45 -22.98 15.12
CA ASN A 278 7.12 -23.25 13.85
C ASN A 278 6.14 -23.10 12.66
N ILE A 279 6.62 -22.61 11.51
CA ILE A 279 5.81 -22.48 10.28
C ILE A 279 5.06 -23.77 9.92
N ASN A 280 5.67 -24.94 10.13
CA ASN A 280 5.06 -26.25 9.89
C ASN A 280 3.89 -26.49 10.85
N GLU A 281 4.08 -26.21 12.14
CA GLU A 281 3.00 -26.35 13.14
C GLU A 281 1.82 -25.42 12.83
N ARG A 282 2.08 -24.16 12.44
CA ARG A 282 1.02 -23.23 12.03
C ARG A 282 0.29 -23.72 10.79
N PHE A 283 1.00 -24.28 9.82
CA PHE A 283 0.42 -24.84 8.61
C PHE A 283 -0.46 -26.06 8.91
N ASP A 284 -0.03 -26.94 9.82
CA ASP A 284 -0.81 -28.10 10.25
C ASP A 284 -2.06 -27.70 11.02
N LEU A 285 -1.93 -26.75 11.94
CA LEU A 285 -3.08 -26.16 12.65
C LEU A 285 -4.04 -25.49 11.68
N TYR A 286 -3.52 -24.77 10.68
CA TYR A 286 -4.33 -24.14 9.65
C TYR A 286 -5.11 -25.17 8.83
N LYS A 287 -4.46 -26.23 8.33
CA LYS A 287 -5.13 -27.31 7.57
C LYS A 287 -6.28 -27.94 8.34
N LYS A 288 -6.10 -28.14 9.65
CA LYS A 288 -7.12 -28.73 10.52
C LYS A 288 -8.27 -27.74 10.80
N ALA A 289 -7.95 -26.47 11.02
CA ALA A 289 -8.94 -25.45 11.38
C ALA A 289 -9.73 -24.88 10.18
N PHE A 290 -9.13 -24.90 8.98
CA PHE A 290 -9.67 -24.35 7.73
C PHE A 290 -9.55 -25.37 6.58
N PRO A 291 -10.12 -26.58 6.70
CA PRO A 291 -9.95 -27.66 5.72
C PRO A 291 -10.51 -27.32 4.33
N GLU A 292 -11.51 -26.44 4.25
CA GLU A 292 -12.11 -25.95 3.01
C GLU A 292 -11.24 -24.93 2.28
N ASN A 293 -10.26 -24.33 2.95
CA ASN A 293 -9.42 -23.29 2.38
C ASN A 293 -8.23 -23.88 1.62
N LYS A 294 -7.92 -23.28 0.46
CA LYS A 294 -6.70 -23.62 -0.27
C LYS A 294 -5.47 -23.31 0.58
N THR A 295 -4.55 -24.28 0.64
CA THR A 295 -3.24 -24.15 1.30
C THR A 295 -2.08 -24.07 0.31
N GLN A 296 -2.36 -24.32 -0.97
CA GLN A 296 -1.39 -24.27 -2.06
C GLN A 296 -1.70 -23.08 -2.96
N PHE A 297 -0.65 -22.34 -3.31
CA PHE A 297 -0.74 -21.14 -4.12
C PHE A 297 0.36 -21.13 -5.18
N ASP A 298 -0.04 -21.03 -6.43
CA ASP A 298 0.89 -20.84 -7.55
C ASP A 298 1.33 -19.38 -7.56
N CYS A 299 2.57 -19.12 -7.15
CA CYS A 299 3.18 -17.81 -7.30
C CYS A 299 3.95 -17.80 -8.61
N LYS A 300 3.72 -16.81 -9.50
CA LYS A 300 4.48 -16.72 -10.76
C LYS A 300 5.94 -16.31 -10.55
N CYS A 301 6.24 -15.65 -9.42
CA CYS A 301 7.61 -15.36 -8.99
C CYS A 301 8.31 -16.60 -8.40
N ALA A 302 7.50 -17.59 -8.00
CA ALA A 302 7.76 -19.02 -8.05
C ALA A 302 8.82 -19.54 -9.00
N ASN A 303 10.13 -19.48 -8.76
CA ASN A 303 11.10 -20.19 -9.62
C ASN A 303 11.05 -21.72 -9.35
N ASN A 304 9.85 -22.31 -9.42
CA ASN A 304 9.52 -23.67 -8.99
C ASN A 304 9.83 -24.00 -7.52
N GLU A 305 10.20 -23.01 -6.71
CA GLU A 305 10.40 -23.18 -5.27
C GLU A 305 9.05 -23.27 -4.53
N ARG A 306 8.91 -24.24 -3.64
CA ARG A 306 7.75 -24.39 -2.75
C ARG A 306 8.25 -24.32 -1.31
N LEU A 307 7.62 -23.49 -0.47
CA LEU A 307 7.98 -23.41 0.95
C LEU A 307 7.71 -24.73 1.71
N ILE A 308 6.74 -25.52 1.25
CA ILE A 308 6.33 -26.76 1.91
C ILE A 308 6.27 -27.85 0.84
N PRO A 309 7.04 -28.96 0.98
CA PRO A 309 7.02 -30.06 0.04
C PRO A 309 5.62 -30.70 -0.02
N ILE A 310 5.27 -31.22 -1.20
CA ILE A 310 4.08 -32.04 -1.37
C ILE A 310 4.43 -33.42 -0.81
N GLU A 311 3.65 -33.89 0.17
CA GLU A 311 3.57 -35.32 0.48
C GLU A 311 2.49 -35.98 -0.38
#